data_AF-A0A9K3E1R1-F1
#
_entry.id   AF-A0A9K3E1R1-F1
#
_cell.length_a   1.000
_cell.length_b   1.000
_cell.length_c   1.000
_cell.angle_alpha   90.00
_cell.angle_beta   90.00
_cell.angle_gamma   90.00
#
_symmetry.space_group_name_H-M   'P 1'
#
loop_
_entity.id
_entity.type
_entity.pdbx_description
1 polymer ?
#
loop_
_entity_poly.entity_id
_entity_poly.type
_entity_poly.pdbx_seq_one_letter_code
_entity_poly.pdbx_strand_id
1 'polypeptide(L)'
;MTESDKAPTISDLPEGCVTDILLSITSPRDACRAASISKALNLAVDSDAVWERFLPPDYHEIIAREVSPVVFESKKQLYHLLSESYIILDRGYLVS
;
A
#
# COMPACT_ATOMS: atom_id res chain seq x y z
N MET A 1 10.73 14.24 -38.61
CA MET A 1 9.71 13.55 -37.81
C MET A 1 10.38 12.35 -37.18
N THR A 2 10.88 12.48 -35.95
CA THR A 2 11.46 11.34 -35.23
C THR A 2 10.31 10.51 -34.71
N GLU A 3 10.03 9.43 -35.43
CA GLU A 3 9.26 8.28 -34.99
C GLU A 3 9.98 7.74 -33.74
N SER A 4 9.48 8.13 -32.57
CA SER A 4 9.98 7.62 -31.30
C SER A 4 9.17 6.37 -31.02
N ASP A 5 9.76 5.21 -31.27
CA ASP A 5 9.34 3.91 -30.73
C ASP A 5 9.38 3.98 -29.19
N LYS A 6 8.44 4.70 -28.59
CA LYS A 6 8.22 4.71 -27.15
C LYS A 6 7.33 3.51 -26.88
N ALA A 7 7.94 2.41 -26.44
CA ALA A 7 7.20 1.31 -25.86
C ALA A 7 6.21 1.86 -24.81
N PRO A 8 4.95 1.41 -24.79
CA PRO A 8 3.95 1.94 -23.87
C PRO A 8 4.49 1.80 -22.44
N THR A 9 4.58 2.92 -21.74
CA THR A 9 5.03 2.95 -20.36
C THR A 9 3.82 2.82 -19.43
N ILE A 10 4.01 2.33 -18.21
CA ILE A 10 2.91 2.25 -17.23
C ILE A 10 2.25 3.62 -16.98
N SER A 11 2.97 4.71 -17.21
CA SER A 11 2.46 6.08 -17.11
C SER A 11 1.46 6.46 -18.21
N ASP A 12 1.36 5.67 -19.28
CA ASP A 12 0.40 5.89 -20.38
C ASP A 12 -0.92 5.12 -20.14
N LEU A 13 -1.01 4.32 -19.05
CA LEU A 13 -2.23 3.61 -18.66
C LEU A 13 -3.19 4.50 -17.85
N PRO A 14 -4.50 4.28 -17.94
CA PRO A 14 -5.46 4.89 -17.02
C PRO A 14 -5.12 4.50 -15.58
N GLU A 15 -5.33 5.44 -14.66
CA GLU A 15 -5.03 5.26 -13.23
C GLU A 15 -5.69 4.01 -12.64
N GLY A 16 -6.92 3.70 -13.07
CA GLY A 16 -7.65 2.48 -12.70
C GLY A 16 -6.95 1.17 -13.12
N CYS A 17 -6.34 1.15 -14.31
CA CYS A 17 -5.58 -0.02 -14.77
C CYS A 17 -4.26 -0.15 -14.01
N VAL A 18 -3.62 0.96 -13.67
CA VAL A 18 -2.39 0.96 -12.85
C VAL A 18 -2.71 0.43 -11.45
N THR A 19 -3.82 0.85 -10.85
CA THR A 19 -4.26 0.33 -9.55
C THR A 19 -4.60 -1.16 -9.60
N ASP A 20 -5.28 -1.65 -10.64
CA ASP A 20 -5.59 -3.09 -10.76
C ASP A 20 -4.32 -3.93 -10.95
N ILE A 21 -3.39 -3.47 -11.79
CA ILE A 21 -2.10 -4.15 -11.97
C ILE A 21 -1.33 -4.17 -10.66
N LEU A 22 -1.27 -3.03 -9.95
CA LEU A 22 -0.66 -2.95 -8.62
C LEU A 22 -1.33 -3.93 -7.67
N LEU A 23 -2.65 -3.89 -7.48
CA LEU A 23 -3.37 -4.80 -6.59
C LEU A 23 -3.17 -6.28 -6.96
N SER A 24 -2.97 -6.59 -8.24
CA SER A 24 -2.76 -7.96 -8.71
C SER A 24 -1.34 -8.50 -8.48
N ILE A 25 -0.32 -7.65 -8.44
CA ILE A 25 1.10 -8.10 -8.35
C ILE A 25 1.80 -7.64 -7.07
N THR A 26 1.28 -6.62 -6.41
CA THR A 26 1.96 -6.01 -5.27
C THR A 26 1.46 -6.60 -3.97
N SER A 27 2.29 -7.46 -3.37
CA SER A 27 2.36 -7.49 -1.91
C SER A 27 2.70 -6.08 -1.41
N PRO A 28 2.29 -5.66 -0.19
CA PRO A 28 2.68 -4.36 0.38
C PRO A 28 4.20 -4.10 0.34
N ARG A 29 5.01 -5.17 0.37
CA ARG A 29 6.47 -5.09 0.18
C ARG A 29 6.88 -4.71 -1.25
N ASP A 30 6.17 -5.26 -2.22
CA ASP A 30 6.42 -5.01 -3.64
C ASP A 30 5.83 -3.66 -4.10
N ALA A 31 4.82 -3.13 -3.41
CA ALA A 31 4.32 -1.77 -3.63
C ALA A 31 5.43 -0.73 -3.41
N CYS A 32 6.21 -0.85 -2.33
CA CYS A 32 7.38 0.03 -2.08
C CYS A 32 8.43 -0.06 -3.19
N ARG A 33 8.63 -1.25 -3.77
CA ARG A 33 9.55 -1.45 -4.90
C ARG A 33 8.96 -0.85 -6.19
N ALA A 34 7.68 -1.08 -6.47
CA ALA A 34 6.98 -0.55 -7.63
C ALA A 34 6.98 0.98 -7.65
N ALA A 35 6.82 1.61 -6.47
CA ALA A 35 6.92 3.05 -6.31
C ALA A 35 8.29 3.64 -6.71
N SER A 36 9.35 2.82 -6.77
CA SER A 36 10.69 3.23 -7.20
C SER A 36 10.93 3.01 -8.70
N ILE A 37 10.08 2.24 -9.38
CA ILE A 37 10.24 1.89 -10.80
C ILE A 37 9.72 3.00 -11.71
N SER A 38 8.62 3.67 -11.33
CA SER A 38 8.04 4.77 -12.11
C SER A 38 7.32 5.77 -11.22
N LYS A 39 7.32 7.04 -11.63
CA LYS A 39 6.58 8.11 -10.96
C LYS A 39 5.06 7.87 -10.98
N ALA A 40 4.52 7.25 -12.04
CA ALA A 40 3.10 6.91 -12.10
C ALA A 40 2.73 5.82 -11.09
N LEU A 41 3.58 4.81 -10.95
CA LEU A 41 3.43 3.78 -9.91
C LEU A 41 3.58 4.37 -8.52
N ASN A 42 4.51 5.30 -8.32
CA ASN A 42 4.70 6.00 -7.05
C ASN A 42 3.41 6.70 -6.60
N LEU A 43 2.81 7.50 -7.49
CA LEU A 43 1.56 8.21 -7.21
C LEU A 43 0.39 7.25 -6.95
N ALA A 44 0.28 6.19 -7.74
CA ALA A 44 -0.77 5.20 -7.56
C ALA A 44 -0.59 4.38 -6.26
N VAL A 45 0.64 4.02 -5.91
CA VAL A 45 0.96 3.32 -4.64
C VAL A 45 0.76 4.24 -3.44
N ASP A 46 1.03 5.54 -3.54
CA ASP A 46 0.74 6.48 -2.44
C ASP A 46 -0.76 6.80 -2.29
N SER A 47 -1.61 6.30 -3.19
CA SER A 47 -3.05 6.45 -3.08
C SER A 47 -3.63 5.57 -1.98
N ASP A 48 -4.48 6.16 -1.15
CA ASP A 48 -5.21 5.46 -0.09
C ASP A 48 -6.08 4.31 -0.63
N ALA A 49 -6.54 4.36 -1.88
CA ALA A 49 -7.34 3.29 -2.50
C ALA A 49 -6.56 1.96 -2.58
N VAL A 50 -5.24 2.02 -2.77
CA VAL A 50 -4.37 0.84 -2.81
C VAL A 50 -4.15 0.31 -1.39
N TRP A 51 -3.87 1.19 -0.43
CA TRP A 51 -3.65 0.78 0.97
C TRP A 51 -4.91 0.29 1.66
N GLU A 52 -6.08 0.79 1.28
CA GLU A 52 -7.37 0.26 1.75
C GLU A 52 -7.56 -1.22 1.44
N ARG A 53 -7.03 -1.70 0.30
CA ARG A 53 -7.06 -3.12 -0.06
C ARG A 53 -6.01 -3.95 0.68
N PHE A 54 -4.92 -3.33 1.13
CA PHE A 54 -3.90 -3.99 1.95
C PHE A 54 -4.25 -4.03 3.44
N LEU A 55 -5.10 -3.12 3.89
CA LEU A 55 -5.56 -3.08 5.26
C LEU A 55 -6.56 -4.23 5.53
N PRO A 56 -6.56 -4.81 6.74
CA PRO A 56 -7.59 -5.76 7.15
C PRO A 56 -8.97 -5.09 7.08
N PRO A 57 -10.05 -5.76 6.65
CA PRO A 57 -11.39 -5.17 6.63
C PRO A 57 -11.86 -4.68 8.02
N ASP A 58 -11.32 -5.29 9.07
CA ASP A 58 -11.52 -5.00 10.49
C ASP A 58 -10.56 -3.95 11.06
N TYR A 59 -9.81 -3.22 10.21
CA TYR A 59 -8.84 -2.21 10.68
C TYR A 59 -9.46 -1.14 11.61
N HIS A 60 -10.73 -0.79 11.40
CA HIS A 60 -11.45 0.15 12.27
C HIS A 60 -11.63 -0.40 13.69
N GLU A 61 -11.93 -1.70 13.82
CA GLU A 61 -12.06 -2.35 15.12
C GLU A 61 -10.71 -2.46 15.81
N ILE A 62 -9.64 -2.72 15.04
CA ILE A 62 -8.27 -2.73 15.57
C ILE A 62 -7.92 -1.36 16.15
N ILE A 63 -8.14 -0.27 15.40
CA ILE A 63 -7.90 1.10 15.88
C ILE A 63 -8.78 1.42 17.10
N ALA A 64 -10.04 0.98 17.11
CA ALA A 64 -10.94 1.20 18.24
C ALA A 64 -10.52 0.45 19.51
N ARG A 65 -9.78 -0.65 19.37
CA ARG A 65 -9.24 -1.44 20.49
C ARG A 65 -7.92 -0.89 21.02
N GLU A 66 -7.23 -0.05 20.25
CA GLU A 66 -5.99 0.59 20.71
C GLU A 66 -6.27 1.53 21.88
N VAL A 67 -5.41 1.45 22.90
CA VAL A 67 -5.54 2.23 24.14
C VAL A 67 -5.22 3.72 23.90
N SER A 68 -4.43 4.01 22.86
CA SER A 68 -4.12 5.37 22.41
C SER A 68 -4.83 5.70 21.10
N PRO A 69 -5.25 6.97 20.91
CA PRO A 69 -5.81 7.40 19.65
C PRO A 69 -4.76 7.26 18.54
N VAL A 70 -5.02 6.36 17.59
CA VAL A 70 -4.17 6.18 16.41
C VAL A 70 -4.42 7.34 15.46
N VAL A 71 -3.46 8.26 15.39
CA VAL A 71 -3.48 9.37 14.44
C VAL A 71 -2.66 8.96 13.21
N PHE A 72 -3.28 9.01 12.04
CA PHE A 72 -2.62 8.72 10.77
C PHE A 72 -3.07 9.73 9.71
N GLU A 73 -2.14 10.15 8.86
CA GLU A 73 -2.40 11.11 7.77
C GLU A 73 -2.71 10.39 6.44
N SER A 74 -2.40 9.10 6.34
CA SER A 74 -2.69 8.24 5.17
C SER A 74 -2.95 6.79 5.60
N LYS A 75 -3.67 6.04 4.77
CA LYS A 75 -3.89 4.59 4.99
C LYS A 75 -2.59 3.79 4.90
N LYS A 76 -1.61 4.31 4.17
CA LYS A 76 -0.22 3.81 4.16
C LYS A 76 0.42 3.89 5.56
N GLN A 77 0.32 5.06 6.19
CA GLN A 77 0.86 5.26 7.53
C GLN A 77 0.14 4.36 8.53
N LEU A 78 -1.18 4.22 8.40
CA LEU A 78 -1.95 3.27 9.20
C LEU A 78 -1.46 1.83 9.00
N TYR A 79 -1.25 1.39 7.75
CA TYR A 79 -0.70 0.06 7.48
C TYR A 79 0.67 -0.13 8.14
N HIS A 80 1.55 0.87 8.09
CA HIS A 80 2.85 0.80 8.75
C HIS A 80 2.70 0.69 10.28
N LEU A 81 1.86 1.52 10.89
CA LEU A 81 1.59 1.48 12.34
C LEU A 81 1.01 0.14 12.77
N LEU A 82 0.02 -0.37 12.03
CA LEU A 82 -0.59 -1.67 12.30
C LEU A 82 0.42 -2.79 12.07
N SER A 83 1.18 -2.76 10.98
CA SER A 83 2.22 -3.76 10.70
C SER A 83 3.27 -3.77 11.80
N GLU A 84 3.74 -2.61 12.27
CA GLU A 84 4.68 -2.53 13.39
C GLU A 84 4.05 -3.07 14.69
N SER A 85 2.84 -2.63 15.05
CA SER A 85 2.16 -3.08 16.28
C SER A 85 1.78 -4.58 16.25
N TYR A 86 1.26 -5.09 15.14
CA TYR A 86 0.86 -6.51 14.97
C TYR A 86 2.07 -7.43 14.76
N ILE A 87 3.13 -7.00 14.07
CA ILE A 87 4.38 -7.79 13.95
C ILE A 87 5.06 -7.94 15.32
N ILE A 88 4.90 -6.96 16.22
CA ILE A 88 5.41 -7.07 17.58
C ILE A 88 4.54 -8.02 18.43
N LEU A 89 3.24 -8.15 18.16
CA LEU A 89 2.37 -9.13 18.83
C LEU A 89 2.62 -10.58 18.34
N ASP A 90 3.07 -10.79 17.10
CA ASP A 90 3.33 -12.13 16.56
C ASP A 90 4.80 -12.60 16.71
N ARG A 91 5.70 -11.72 17.20
CA ARG A 91 7.12 -12.05 17.44
C ARG A 91 7.49 -12.06 18.92
N GLY A 92 6.57 -12.51 19.76
CA GLY A 92 6.79 -12.64 21.20
C GLY A 92 5.73 -13.49 21.87
N TYR A 93 5.80 -14.81 21.63
CA TYR A 93 5.20 -15.89 22.44
C TYR A 93 4.12 -15.44 23.42
N LEU A 94 2.86 -15.41 22.96
CA LEU A 94 1.74 -15.71 23.83
C LEU A 94 1.54 -17.23 23.80
N VAL A 95 2.22 -17.93 24.69
CA VAL A 95 1.77 -19.23 25.17
C VAL A 95 1.30 -19.01 26.62
N SER A 96 0.10 -19.52 26.88
CA SER A 96 -0.67 -19.51 28.14
C SER A 96 0.13 -19.64 29.43
#